data_AF-A0A2Z6MYD5-F1
#
_entry.id   AF-A0A2Z6MYD5-F1
#
_cell.length_a   1.000
_cell.length_b   1.000
_cell.length_c   1.000
_cell.angle_alpha   90.00
_cell.angle_beta   90.00
_cell.angle_gamma   90.00
#
_symmetry.space_group_name_H-M   'P 1'
#
loop_
_entity.id
_entity.type
_entity.pdbx_description
1 polymer ?
#
loop_
_entity_poly.entity_id
_entity_poly.type
_entity_poly.pdbx_seq_one_letter_code
_entity_poly.pdbx_strand_id
1 'polypeptide(L)'
;MNVGGDIEKATDWIFNNPEASVSSSMDTVTSDIASISRDVGLPDGGGRYQLMGVVSHSGTSTLCGHYVAHVLKDGRWVIFNDNKVGASVNPPKEMGYLYFFERLHD
;
A
#
# COMPACT_ATOMS: atom_id res chain seq x y z
N MET A 1 -0.61 21.06 21.39
CA MET A 1 -0.28 19.80 22.08
C MET A 1 1.16 19.83 22.56
N ASN A 2 1.47 19.19 23.68
CA ASN A 2 2.83 19.11 24.22
C ASN A 2 3.42 17.71 23.98
N VAL A 3 4.09 17.55 22.84
CA VAL A 3 4.89 16.33 22.51
C VAL A 3 6.25 16.33 23.22
N GLY A 4 6.50 17.26 24.15
CA GLY A 4 7.71 17.27 24.97
C GLY A 4 9.01 17.47 24.18
N GLY A 5 8.93 18.00 22.96
CA GLY A 5 10.07 18.13 22.04
C GLY A 5 10.44 16.84 21.30
N ASP A 6 9.67 15.77 21.45
CA ASP A 6 9.87 14.49 20.76
C ASP A 6 9.36 14.56 19.31
N ILE A 7 10.29 14.51 18.36
CA ILE A 7 10.02 14.66 16.93
C ILE A 7 9.26 13.46 16.35
N GLU A 8 9.51 12.24 16.84
CA GLU A 8 8.85 11.04 16.32
C GLU A 8 7.38 11.07 16.68
N LYS A 9 7.07 11.39 17.94
CA LYS A 9 5.68 11.54 18.40
C LYS A 9 4.97 12.70 17.71
N ALA A 10 5.67 13.79 17.41
CA ALA A 10 5.10 14.91 16.67
C ALA A 10 4.72 14.48 15.24
N THR A 11 5.59 13.71 14.60
CA THR A 11 5.40 13.19 13.24
C THR A 11 4.23 12.22 13.17
N ASP A 12 4.22 11.21 14.05
CA ASP A 12 3.12 10.27 14.20
C ASP A 12 1.80 10.99 14.47
N TRP A 13 1.83 12.02 15.32
CA TRP A 13 0.63 12.78 15.64
C TRP A 13 0.08 13.52 14.43
N ILE A 14 0.93 14.19 13.63
CA ILE A 14 0.48 14.92 12.43
C ILE A 14 -0.19 13.97 11.42
N PHE A 15 0.37 12.77 11.19
CA PHE A 15 -0.23 11.81 10.24
C PHE A 15 -1.51 11.15 10.76
N ASN A 16 -1.65 10.99 12.08
CA ASN A 16 -2.83 10.37 12.69
C ASN A 16 -3.94 11.37 13.04
N ASN A 17 -3.70 12.68 12.87
CA ASN A 17 -4.66 13.74 13.16
C ASN A 17 -4.81 14.64 11.94
N PRO A 18 -5.45 14.16 10.85
CA PRO A 18 -5.56 14.88 9.58
C PRO A 18 -6.21 16.27 9.73
N GLU A 19 -7.14 16.42 10.68
CA GLU A 19 -7.79 17.69 11.06
C GLU A 19 -6.79 18.77 11.53
N ALA A 20 -5.67 18.37 12.13
CA ALA A 20 -4.66 19.30 12.64
C ALA A 20 -3.84 19.95 11.52
N SER A 21 -3.73 19.29 10.37
CA SER A 21 -2.99 19.79 9.20
C SER A 21 -3.79 20.79 8.36
N VAL A 22 -5.13 20.66 8.35
CA VAL A 22 -6.05 21.55 7.62
C VAL A 22 -6.36 22.87 8.34
N SER A 23 -6.05 22.98 9.64
CA SER A 23 -6.31 24.18 10.46
C SER A 23 -5.44 25.41 10.11
N SER A 24 -4.53 25.32 9.14
CA SER A 24 -3.66 26.44 8.72
C SER A 24 -4.13 27.18 7.45
N SER A 25 -5.31 26.83 6.91
CA SER A 25 -5.92 27.61 5.83
C SER A 25 -6.89 28.65 6.39
N MET A 26 -6.55 29.92 6.18
CA MET A 26 -7.29 31.12 6.58
C MET A 26 -8.74 31.10 6.05
N ASP A 27 -9.69 31.51 6.91
CA ASP A 27 -11.14 31.64 6.69
C ASP A 27 -11.55 32.18 5.31
N THR A 28 -12.43 31.47 4.60
CA THR A 28 -13.71 32.04 4.12
C THR A 28 -14.68 30.94 3.68
N VAL A 29 -15.91 30.97 4.25
CA VAL A 29 -17.18 30.34 3.80
C VAL A 29 -17.18 28.87 3.36
N THR A 30 -17.68 27.98 4.22
CA THR A 30 -19.02 27.36 4.04
C THR A 30 -19.30 26.39 5.19
N SER A 31 -20.49 26.53 5.76
CA SER A 31 -21.06 25.66 6.78
C SER A 31 -21.47 24.30 6.19
N ASP A 32 -20.52 23.43 5.82
CA ASP A 32 -20.80 22.04 5.39
C ASP A 32 -19.68 21.05 5.81
N ILE A 33 -18.94 21.35 6.89
CA ILE A 33 -17.78 20.56 7.34
C ILE A 33 -18.15 19.48 8.40
N ALA A 34 -19.44 19.27 8.68
CA ALA A 34 -19.86 18.25 9.65
C ALA A 34 -19.88 16.81 9.10
N SER A 35 -19.53 16.60 7.83
CA SER A 35 -19.54 15.28 7.17
C SER A 35 -18.20 14.86 6.55
N ILE A 36 -17.06 15.50 6.91
CA ILE A 36 -15.71 15.05 6.49
C ILE A 36 -15.27 13.77 7.25
N SER A 37 -16.21 12.93 7.67
CA SER A 37 -15.89 11.60 8.12
C SER A 37 -15.65 10.70 6.90
N ARG A 38 -14.37 10.41 6.64
CA ARG A 38 -13.84 9.23 5.93
C ARG A 38 -13.68 9.27 4.40
N ASP A 39 -14.15 10.29 3.71
CA ASP A 39 -13.87 10.43 2.27
C ASP A 39 -12.61 11.27 2.04
N VAL A 40 -11.47 10.77 2.51
CA VAL A 40 -10.19 11.10 1.84
C VAL A 40 -10.44 10.65 0.41
N GLY A 41 -10.34 11.53 -0.59
CA GLY A 41 -10.70 11.27 -2.00
C GLY A 41 -9.90 10.11 -2.61
N LEU A 42 -10.19 8.90 -2.16
CA LEU A 42 -9.58 7.66 -2.57
C LEU A 42 -10.15 7.35 -3.95
N PRO A 43 -9.30 6.96 -4.91
CA PRO A 43 -9.77 6.65 -6.25
C PRO A 43 -10.66 5.40 -6.20
N ASP A 44 -11.98 5.61 -6.22
CA ASP A 44 -12.98 4.55 -6.36
C ASP A 44 -13.12 4.11 -7.82
N GLY A 45 -13.74 2.96 -8.07
CA GLY A 45 -13.96 2.44 -9.41
C GLY A 45 -14.45 1.00 -9.45
N GLY A 46 -14.39 0.40 -10.64
CA GLY A 46 -14.82 -0.98 -10.85
C GLY A 46 -14.09 -1.97 -9.94
N GLY A 47 -14.82 -2.95 -9.40
CA GLY A 47 -14.28 -3.97 -8.50
C GLY A 47 -13.53 -5.12 -9.18
N ARG A 48 -13.15 -4.96 -10.46
CA ARG A 48 -12.42 -6.00 -11.20
C ARG A 48 -10.93 -5.71 -11.15
N TYR A 49 -10.16 -6.76 -10.86
CA TYR A 49 -8.72 -6.66 -10.69
C TYR A 49 -8.01 -7.81 -11.39
N GLN A 50 -6.77 -7.56 -11.81
CA GLN A 50 -5.86 -8.57 -12.32
C GLN A 50 -4.66 -8.71 -11.39
N LEU A 51 -4.27 -9.96 -11.13
CA LEU A 51 -3.07 -10.23 -10.34
C LEU A 51 -1.83 -9.76 -11.09
N MET A 52 -1.12 -8.79 -10.51
CA MET A 52 0.10 -8.20 -11.08
C MET A 52 1.38 -8.61 -10.35
N GLY A 53 1.28 -9.03 -9.08
CA GLY A 53 2.46 -9.37 -8.28
C GLY A 53 2.16 -10.31 -7.12
N VAL A 54 3.12 -11.15 -6.78
CA VAL A 54 3.08 -12.08 -5.65
C VAL A 54 4.42 -12.05 -4.94
N VAL A 55 4.41 -11.82 -3.63
CA VAL A 55 5.60 -12.02 -2.78
C VAL A 55 5.39 -13.31 -2.00
N SER A 56 6.30 -14.27 -2.17
CA SER A 56 6.24 -15.57 -1.51
C SER A 56 7.31 -15.66 -0.44
N HIS A 57 6.95 -16.23 0.71
CA HIS A 57 7.89 -16.62 1.76
C HIS A 57 8.14 -18.11 1.68
N SER A 58 9.41 -18.49 1.54
CA SER A 58 9.87 -19.87 1.57
C SER A 58 10.46 -20.18 2.94
N GLY A 59 9.66 -20.78 3.81
CA GLY A 59 10.08 -21.18 5.15
C GLY A 59 8.90 -21.69 5.96
N THR A 60 9.18 -22.38 7.07
CA THR A 60 8.17 -22.87 8.02
C THR A 60 8.04 -21.98 9.25
N SER A 61 8.83 -20.90 9.34
CA SER A 61 8.89 -19.98 10.47
C SER A 61 8.69 -18.54 10.00
N THR A 62 7.97 -17.73 10.76
CA THR A 62 7.86 -16.29 10.47
C THR A 62 9.15 -15.53 10.81
N LEU A 63 10.04 -16.11 11.63
CA LEU A 63 11.30 -15.51 12.05
C LEU A 63 12.44 -15.74 11.04
N CYS A 64 12.33 -16.74 10.17
CA CYS A 64 13.36 -17.08 9.20
C CYS A 64 12.77 -17.74 7.94
N GLY A 65 13.41 -17.46 6.81
CA GLY A 65 13.05 -18.00 5.51
C GLY A 65 13.56 -17.07 4.42
N HIS A 66 13.05 -17.25 3.21
CA HIS A 66 13.48 -16.48 2.05
C HIS A 66 12.30 -15.85 1.32
N TYR A 67 12.38 -14.57 1.00
CA TYR A 67 11.35 -13.87 0.25
C TYR A 67 11.74 -13.75 -1.22
N VAL A 68 10.84 -14.10 -2.12
CA VAL A 68 10.98 -13.88 -3.56
C VAL A 68 9.73 -13.20 -4.12
N ALA A 69 9.92 -12.38 -5.15
CA ALA A 69 8.81 -11.70 -5.80
C ALA A 69 8.61 -12.23 -7.21
N HIS A 70 7.36 -12.46 -7.58
CA HIS A 70 6.91 -12.73 -8.93
C HIS A 70 6.10 -11.53 -9.40
N VAL A 71 6.46 -10.93 -10.52
CA VAL A 71 5.78 -9.76 -11.08
C VAL A 71 5.40 -10.03 -12.53
N LEU A 72 4.17 -9.70 -12.89
CA LEU A 72 3.70 -9.71 -14.27
C LEU A 72 4.21 -8.44 -14.95
N LYS A 73 5.13 -8.59 -15.90
CA LYS A 73 5.71 -7.48 -16.68
C LYS A 73 5.64 -7.80 -18.16
N ASP A 74 5.11 -6.86 -18.95
CA ASP A 74 4.99 -7.00 -20.41
C ASP A 74 4.31 -8.34 -20.82
N GLY A 75 3.26 -8.72 -20.09
CA GLY A 75 2.51 -9.97 -20.32
C GLY A 75 3.22 -11.26 -19.88
N ARG A 76 4.41 -11.17 -19.25
CA ARG A 76 5.18 -12.33 -18.80
C ARG A 76 5.52 -12.25 -17.32
N TRP A 77 5.51 -13.39 -16.65
CA TRP A 77 5.92 -13.46 -15.25
C TRP A 77 7.43 -13.47 -15.13
N VAL A 78 7.95 -12.65 -14.23
CA VAL A 78 9.37 -12.52 -13.92
C VAL A 78 9.55 -12.80 -12.43
N ILE A 79 10.50 -13.68 -12.09
CA ILE A 79 10.94 -13.90 -10.72
C ILE A 79 12.12 -12.98 -10.40
N PHE A 80 12.02 -12.30 -9.26
CA PHE A 80 13.04 -11.50 -8.64
C PHE A 80 13.46 -12.21 -7.34
N ASN A 81 14.67 -12.76 -7.35
CA ASN A 81 15.28 -13.44 -6.22
C ASN A 81 16.63 -12.75 -5.94
N ASP A 82 16.61 -11.71 -5.12
CA ASP A 82 17.74 -10.83 -4.86
C ASP A 82 18.39 -10.34 -6.17
N ASN A 83 19.65 -10.68 -6.40
CA ASN A 83 20.39 -10.34 -7.61
C ASN A 83 20.09 -11.25 -8.82
N LYS A 84 19.28 -12.30 -8.65
CA LYS A 84 18.90 -13.24 -9.70
C LYS A 84 17.51 -12.89 -10.22
N VAL A 85 17.45 -12.51 -11.49
CA VAL A 85 16.21 -12.18 -12.19
C VAL A 85 16.03 -13.12 -13.37
N GLY A 86 14.82 -13.64 -13.56
CA GLY A 86 14.54 -14.59 -14.63
C GLY A 86 13.08 -14.70 -15.01
N ALA A 87 12.80 -15.34 -16.14
CA ALA A 87 11.43 -15.66 -16.54
C ALA A 87 10.85 -16.73 -15.59
N SER A 88 9.67 -16.46 -15.02
CA SER A 88 8.94 -17.42 -14.20
C SER A 88 7.84 -18.06 -15.03
N VAL A 89 8.10 -19.25 -15.55
CA VAL A 89 7.15 -19.97 -16.42
C VAL A 89 5.94 -20.46 -15.62
N ASN A 90 6.18 -20.95 -14.40
CA ASN A 90 5.15 -21.43 -13.48
C ASN A 90 5.31 -20.74 -12.12
N PRO A 91 4.77 -19.51 -11.95
CA PRO A 91 4.83 -18.83 -10.66
C PRO A 91 3.98 -19.60 -9.65
N PRO A 92 4.46 -19.86 -8.42
CA PRO A 92 3.70 -20.52 -7.36
C PRO A 92 2.67 -19.56 -6.75
N LYS A 93 1.66 -19.19 -7.55
CA LYS A 93 0.64 -18.18 -7.20
C LYS A 93 -0.24 -18.59 -6.02
N GLU A 94 -0.25 -19.85 -5.63
CA GLU A 94 -1.02 -20.34 -4.48
C GLU A 94 -0.25 -20.25 -3.16
N MET A 95 1.07 -20.04 -3.22
CA MET A 95 1.98 -19.98 -2.06
C MET A 95 2.51 -18.55 -1.83
N GLY A 96 1.74 -17.54 -2.26
CA GLY A 96 2.04 -16.14 -1.97
C GLY A 96 1.69 -15.77 -0.53
N TYR A 97 2.51 -14.91 0.05
CA TYR A 97 2.26 -14.26 1.34
C TYR A 97 1.56 -12.91 1.15
N LEU A 98 2.04 -12.09 0.21
CA LEU A 98 1.39 -10.84 -0.21
C LEU A 98 1.03 -10.89 -1.68
N TYR A 99 -0.14 -10.37 -2.02
CA TYR A 99 -0.65 -10.31 -3.38
C TYR A 99 -0.93 -8.87 -3.78
N PHE A 100 -0.50 -8.51 -4.98
CA PHE A 100 -0.69 -7.20 -5.56
C PHE A 100 -1.59 -7.34 -6.79
N PHE A 101 -2.66 -6.56 -6.77
CA PHE A 101 -3.70 -6.56 -7.78
C PHE A 101 -3.80 -5.18 -8.40
N GLU A 102 -3.81 -5.13 -9.73
CA GLU A 102 -4.05 -3.91 -10.49
C GLU A 102 -5.54 -3.85 -10.86
N ARG A 103 -6.16 -2.69 -10.67
CA ARG A 103 -7.56 -2.49 -11.05
C ARG A 103 -7.68 -2.47 -12.56
N LEU A 104 -8.62 -3.26 -13.10
CA LEU A 104 -8.95 -3.20 -14.51
C LEU A 104 -9.85 -2.00 -14.76
N HIS A 105 -9.40 -1.14 -15.66
CA HIS A 105 -10.21 -0.06 -16.21
C HIS A 105 -10.89 -0.60 -17.47
N ASP A 106 -12.23 -0.55 -17.50
CA ASP A 106 -13.00 -0.77 -18.73
C ASP A 106 -12.80 0.40 -19.70
#